data_AF-U2R2Q7-F1
#
_entry.id   AF-U2R2Q7-F1
#
_cell.length_a   1.000
_cell.length_b   1.000
_cell.length_c   1.000
_cell.angle_alpha   90.00
_cell.angle_beta   90.00
_cell.angle_gamma   90.00
#
_symmetry.space_group_name_H-M   'P 1'
#
loop_
_entity.id
_entity.type
_entity.pdbx_description
1 polymer ?
#
loop_
_entity_poly.entity_id
_entity_poly.type
_entity_poly.pdbx_seq_one_letter_code
_entity_poly.pdbx_strand_id
1 'polypeptide(L)'
;PAAGDGPGARVCDADLAVLGAPPERYRESVAQLRAEQPALDDAQWRAARRAVVEDLLGAHRYATTTGRELWGARARANLRDELSSLRG
;
A
#
# COMPACT_ATOMS: atom_id res chain seq x y z
N PRO A 1 -9.60 23.72 16.27
CA PRO A 1 -8.19 23.46 16.63
C PRO A 1 -8.10 22.60 17.92
N ALA A 2 -7.28 21.56 18.05
CA ALA A 2 -6.39 20.84 17.16
C ALA A 2 -6.15 19.47 17.82
N ALA A 3 -6.17 18.39 17.05
CA ALA A 3 -5.72 17.08 17.53
C ALA A 3 -5.24 16.27 16.32
N GLY A 4 -3.94 16.39 16.02
CA GLY A 4 -3.24 15.41 15.20
C GLY A 4 -2.69 15.91 13.87
N ASP A 5 -2.17 17.14 13.81
CA ASP A 5 -1.24 17.58 12.76
C ASP A 5 0.12 16.84 12.90
N GLY A 6 0.10 15.53 12.76
CA GLY A 6 1.25 14.73 12.33
C GLY A 6 0.97 14.23 10.92
N PRO A 7 2.00 13.95 10.08
CA PRO A 7 1.82 13.32 8.77
C PRO A 7 1.44 11.84 8.95
N GLY A 8 0.28 11.61 9.58
CA GLY A 8 -0.37 10.33 9.77
C GLY A 8 -1.78 10.49 9.25
N ALA A 9 -1.92 10.55 7.93
CA ALA A 9 -3.21 10.57 7.26
C ALA A 9 -4.06 9.43 7.83
N ARG A 10 -5.25 9.76 8.33
CA ARG A 10 -6.25 8.75 8.68
C ARG A 10 -6.68 8.12 7.37
N VAL A 11 -6.01 7.04 6.99
CA VAL A 11 -6.37 6.27 5.81
C VAL A 11 -7.71 5.58 6.09
N CYS A 12 -8.74 5.89 5.32
CA CYS A 12 -10.03 5.22 5.44
C CYS A 12 -9.99 3.89 4.66
N ASP A 13 -10.89 2.95 4.94
CA ASP A 13 -10.99 1.68 4.20
C ASP A 13 -11.14 1.89 2.69
N ALA A 14 -11.75 3.02 2.27
CA ALA A 14 -11.89 3.41 0.88
C ALA A 14 -10.55 3.76 0.21
N ASP A 15 -9.63 4.41 0.94
CA ASP A 15 -8.28 4.72 0.45
C ASP A 15 -7.43 3.44 0.37
N LEU A 16 -7.70 2.46 1.24
CA LEU A 16 -7.07 1.14 1.24
C LEU A 16 -7.70 0.16 0.25
N ALA A 17 -8.81 0.52 -0.40
CA ALA A 17 -9.51 -0.37 -1.33
C ALA A 17 -8.62 -0.73 -2.54
N VAL A 18 -7.71 0.16 -2.93
CA VAL A 18 -6.75 -0.09 -4.01
C VAL A 18 -5.84 -1.28 -3.70
N LEU A 19 -5.51 -1.52 -2.42
CA LEU A 19 -4.70 -2.68 -2.04
C LEU A 19 -5.42 -3.99 -2.42
N GLY A 20 -6.74 -4.07 -2.23
CA GLY A 20 -7.56 -5.23 -2.58
C GLY A 20 -8.12 -5.24 -4.01
N ALA A 21 -7.69 -4.30 -4.86
CA ALA A 21 -8.09 -4.24 -6.26
C ALA A 21 -7.58 -5.48 -7.05
N PRO A 22 -8.11 -5.73 -8.27
CA PRO A 22 -7.50 -6.69 -9.18
C PRO A 22 -5.98 -6.45 -9.34
N PRO A 23 -5.15 -7.51 -9.44
CA PRO A 23 -3.69 -7.37 -9.45
C PRO A 23 -3.16 -6.40 -10.51
N GLU A 24 -3.80 -6.34 -11.67
CA GLU A 24 -3.45 -5.43 -12.77
C GLU A 24 -3.60 -3.97 -12.33
N ARG A 25 -4.77 -3.63 -11.77
CA ARG A 25 -5.06 -2.29 -11.26
C ARG A 25 -4.17 -1.92 -10.08
N TYR A 26 -3.83 -2.89 -9.23
CA TYR A 26 -2.87 -2.67 -8.15
C TYR A 26 -1.49 -2.29 -8.71
N ARG A 27 -0.96 -3.05 -9.68
CA ARG A 27 0.32 -2.75 -10.32
C ARG A 27 0.33 -1.39 -11.02
N GLU A 28 -0.75 -1.03 -11.70
CA GLU A 28 -0.92 0.30 -12.30
C GLU A 28 -0.83 1.41 -11.25
N SER A 29 -1.49 1.24 -10.11
CA SER A 29 -1.41 2.19 -9.00
C SER A 29 0.02 2.30 -8.44
N VAL A 30 0.74 1.18 -8.30
CA VAL A 30 2.16 1.20 -7.88
C VAL A 30 3.04 1.93 -8.91
N ALA A 31 2.80 1.71 -10.21
CA ALA A 31 3.52 2.40 -11.27
C ALA A 31 3.27 3.91 -11.26
N GLN A 32 2.03 4.34 -10.97
CA GLN A 32 1.70 5.77 -10.78
C GLN A 32 2.46 6.36 -9.59
N LEU A 33 2.48 5.65 -8.44
CA LEU A 33 3.25 6.10 -7.28
C LEU A 33 4.76 6.20 -7.57
N ARG A 34 5.31 5.29 -8.40
CA ARG A 34 6.71 5.39 -8.86
C ARG A 34 6.93 6.64 -9.73
N ALA A 35 6.01 6.91 -10.65
CA ALA A 35 6.08 8.07 -11.54
C ALA A 35 5.98 9.40 -10.80
N GLU A 36 5.24 9.44 -9.67
CA GLU A 36 5.15 10.60 -8.78
C GLU A 36 6.44 10.89 -8.00
N GLN A 37 7.37 9.93 -7.97
CA GLN A 37 8.63 10.02 -7.21
C GLN A 37 9.87 9.99 -8.13
N PRO A 38 9.97 10.89 -9.14
CA PRO A 38 11.05 10.86 -10.12
C PRO A 38 12.42 11.19 -9.51
N ALA A 39 12.45 11.80 -8.33
CA ALA A 39 13.68 12.14 -7.61
C ALA A 39 14.36 10.93 -6.97
N LEU A 40 13.63 9.82 -6.76
CA LEU A 40 14.20 8.59 -6.21
C LEU A 40 14.79 7.76 -7.35
N ASP A 41 16.02 7.31 -7.18
CA ASP A 41 16.57 6.23 -8.01
C ASP A 41 15.85 4.91 -7.73
N ASP A 42 16.11 3.89 -8.55
CA ASP A 42 15.41 2.62 -8.43
C ASP A 42 15.72 1.89 -7.11
N ALA A 43 16.92 2.04 -6.56
CA ALA A 43 17.28 1.39 -5.29
C ALA A 43 16.59 2.07 -4.11
N GLN A 44 16.58 3.40 -4.09
CA GLN A 44 15.89 4.22 -3.11
C GLN A 44 14.38 3.98 -3.15
N TRP A 45 13.79 3.95 -4.36
CA TRP A 45 12.38 3.63 -4.54
C TRP A 45 12.06 2.24 -4.01
N ARG A 46 12.81 1.20 -4.41
CA ARG A 46 12.57 -0.18 -3.95
C ARG A 46 12.68 -0.28 -2.43
N ALA A 47 13.69 0.35 -1.82
CA ALA A 47 13.87 0.34 -0.37
C ALA A 47 12.70 1.03 0.36
N ALA A 48 12.32 2.23 -0.08
CA ALA A 48 11.20 2.97 0.50
C ALA A 48 9.88 2.22 0.32
N ARG A 49 9.63 1.70 -0.88
CA ARG A 49 8.40 0.96 -1.19
C ARG A 49 8.31 -0.34 -0.41
N ARG A 50 9.42 -1.07 -0.27
CA ARG A 50 9.49 -2.27 0.55
C ARG A 50 9.12 -2.00 2.00
N ALA A 51 9.66 -0.93 2.60
CA ALA A 51 9.33 -0.57 3.98
C ALA A 51 7.82 -0.30 4.15
N VAL A 52 7.21 0.40 3.20
CA VAL A 52 5.75 0.63 3.18
C VAL A 52 4.98 -0.68 3.04
N VAL A 53 5.38 -1.57 2.14
CA VAL A 53 4.70 -2.86 1.93
C VAL A 53 4.81 -3.76 3.18
N GLU A 54 5.98 -3.80 3.81
CA GLU A 54 6.20 -4.56 5.05
C GLU A 54 5.34 -4.00 6.20
N ASP A 55 5.25 -2.68 6.34
CA ASP A 55 4.34 -2.01 7.30
C ASP A 55 2.86 -2.32 7.00
N LEU A 56 2.46 -2.27 5.72
CA LEU A 56 1.09 -2.57 5.29
C LEU A 56 0.70 -4.03 5.60
N LEU A 57 1.63 -4.99 5.46
CA LEU A 57 1.42 -6.40 5.81
C LEU A 57 1.38 -6.66 7.32
N GLY A 58 2.08 -5.83 8.11
CA GLY A 58 2.19 -5.97 9.56
C GLY A 58 0.98 -5.49 10.36
N ALA A 59 0.12 -4.64 9.78
CA ALA A 59 -1.00 -4.02 10.47
C ALA A 59 -2.37 -4.48 9.96
N HIS A 60 -3.37 -4.44 10.84
CA HIS A 60 -4.78 -4.62 10.47
C HIS A 60 -5.29 -3.35 9.78
N ARG A 61 -5.12 -3.25 8.45
CA ARG A 61 -5.38 -2.02 7.70
C ARG A 61 -6.86 -1.68 7.54
N TYR A 62 -7.72 -2.67 7.34
CA TYR A 62 -9.15 -2.42 7.23
C TYR A 62 -9.80 -2.33 8.60
N ALA A 63 -10.35 -1.16 8.92
CA ALA A 63 -11.02 -0.88 10.18
C ALA A 63 -12.35 -1.65 10.28
N THR A 64 -13.11 -1.72 9.19
CA THR A 64 -14.42 -2.40 9.16
C THR A 64 -14.29 -3.88 8.82
N THR A 65 -15.24 -4.69 9.31
CA THR A 65 -15.34 -6.11 8.91
C THR A 65 -15.63 -6.23 7.41
N THR A 66 -16.50 -5.37 6.87
CA THR A 66 -16.81 -5.32 5.44
C THR A 66 -15.55 -5.08 4.60
N GLY A 67 -14.69 -4.11 4.98
CA GLY A 67 -13.43 -3.86 4.27
C GLY A 67 -12.48 -5.05 4.33
N ARG A 68 -12.38 -5.72 5.49
CA ARG A 68 -11.58 -6.95 5.64
C ARG A 68 -12.07 -8.08 4.75
N GLU A 69 -13.39 -8.28 4.65
CA GLU A 69 -13.99 -9.35 3.84
C GLU A 69 -13.86 -9.07 2.34
N LEU A 70 -14.11 -7.82 1.91
CA LEU A 70 -14.08 -7.44 0.50
C LEU A 70 -12.66 -7.39 -0.07
N TRP A 71 -11.71 -6.86 0.70
CA TRP A 71 -10.39 -6.50 0.19
C TRP A 71 -9.23 -7.19 0.90
N GLY A 72 -9.39 -7.65 2.14
CA GLY A 72 -8.31 -8.15 2.98
C GLY A 72 -7.49 -9.27 2.36
N ALA A 73 -8.16 -10.30 1.83
CA ALA A 73 -7.49 -11.45 1.22
C ALA A 73 -6.67 -11.04 -0.02
N ARG A 74 -7.26 -10.25 -0.92
CA ARG A 74 -6.60 -9.80 -2.15
C ARG A 74 -5.51 -8.76 -1.88
N ALA A 75 -5.73 -7.86 -0.92
CA ALA A 75 -4.72 -6.92 -0.46
C ALA A 75 -3.47 -7.63 0.04
N ARG A 76 -3.66 -8.69 0.85
CA ARG A 76 -2.55 -9.48 1.35
C ARG A 76 -1.81 -10.25 0.24
N ALA A 77 -2.52 -10.73 -0.78
CA ALA A 77 -1.90 -11.37 -1.94
C ALA A 77 -1.08 -10.36 -2.75
N ASN A 78 -1.69 -9.24 -3.14
CA ASN A 78 -1.02 -8.17 -3.91
C ASN A 78 0.24 -7.64 -3.21
N LEU A 79 0.16 -7.37 -1.90
CA LEU A 79 1.29 -6.90 -1.12
C LEU A 79 2.43 -7.94 -1.02
N ARG A 80 2.10 -9.24 -0.92
CA ARG A 80 3.11 -10.31 -0.88
C ARG A 80 3.80 -10.51 -2.23
N ASP A 81 3.03 -10.42 -3.31
CA ASP A 81 3.56 -10.52 -4.67
C ASP A 81 4.50 -9.34 -4.96
N GLU A 82 4.10 -8.12 -4.57
CA GLU A 82 4.97 -6.95 -4.67
C GLU A 82 6.21 -7.07 -3.78
N LEU A 83 6.07 -7.52 -2.53
CA LEU A 83 7.23 -7.71 -1.65
C LEU A 83 8.24 -8.71 -2.23
N SER A 84 7.75 -9.74 -2.92
CA SER A 84 8.59 -10.74 -3.57
C SER A 84 9.32 -10.14 -4.78
N SER A 85 8.67 -9.30 -5.58
CA SER A 85 9.30 -8.63 -6.73
C SER A 85 10.31 -7.55 -6.31
N LEU A 86 10.15 -6.95 -5.13
CA LEU A 86 11.09 -5.97 -4.59
C LEU A 86 12.33 -6.61 -3.93
N ARG A 87 12.31 -7.91 -3.65
CA ARG A 87 13.40 -8.68 -3.03
C ARG A 87 14.30 -9.41 -4.03
N GLY A 88 13.76 -9.74 -5.21
CA GLY A 88 14.52 -10.29 -6.34
C GLY A 88 15.27 -9.20 -7.09
#